data_AF-A0A9Q4BQI9-F1
#
_entry.id   AF-A0A9Q4BQI9-F1
#
_cell.length_a   1.000
_cell.length_b   1.000
_cell.length_c   1.000
_cell.angle_alpha   90.00
_cell.angle_beta   90.00
_cell.angle_gamma   90.00
#
_symmetry.space_group_name_H-M   'P 1'
#
loop_
_entity.id
_entity.type
_entity.pdbx_description
1 polymer ?
#
loop_
_entity_poly.entity_id
_entity_poly.type
_entity_poly.pdbx_seq_one_letter_code
_entity_poly.pdbx_strand_id
1 'polypeptide(L)'
;MRAVLVFVFIFLFTQPGFCQKNYFYTGKDYGSEALFNPFTLIINGGYDITQLQLVPNTLTSHLYGRMTKNVVQNLFVHPFQTIDKYGWKLFLRTEFLPLSFKKEELQWIPNYQQHLIGGGMLYTAMKEWYELHNVPVPWLMSSITIMGQHFLNEVMETGPYEGYSVDEISDIYIFDLGGILLFSFDPINEFFSKTLNLSDWSLQASVALPDWRVNAGQYFSIKWKFPFSEDYSLFYRYGMGALFGISKKVNPEDNLSVGLGFKSKHLVDASKEIRQRTIETSWHAGVFYDRNNSLLASLVLSGVKEYFCMIDIYPGIIKYRNFSPGIWSVIGRNGEFTFGFSTRYVFSLGYELKNL
;
A
#
# COMPACT_ATOMS: atom_id res chain seq x y z
N MET A 1 -5.30 -8.60 -28.26
CA MET A 1 -5.59 -8.09 -26.90
C MET A 1 -7.04 -8.26 -26.46
N ARG A 2 -8.08 -7.94 -27.26
CA ARG A 2 -9.49 -8.24 -26.88
C ARG A 2 -9.72 -9.72 -26.52
N ALA A 3 -9.12 -10.64 -27.29
CA ALA A 3 -9.16 -12.07 -26.99
C ALA A 3 -8.37 -12.45 -25.72
N VAL A 4 -7.30 -11.70 -25.37
CA VAL A 4 -6.47 -11.95 -24.18
C VAL A 4 -7.19 -11.46 -22.92
N LEU A 5 -7.81 -10.28 -22.96
CA LEU A 5 -8.67 -9.78 -21.87
C LEU A 5 -9.85 -10.70 -21.61
N VAL A 6 -10.50 -11.21 -22.67
CA VAL A 6 -11.57 -12.22 -22.54
C VAL A 6 -11.04 -13.55 -21.98
N PHE A 7 -9.84 -13.98 -22.35
CA PHE A 7 -9.22 -15.19 -21.82
C PHE A 7 -8.85 -15.08 -20.33
N VAL A 8 -8.26 -13.96 -19.91
CA VAL A 8 -7.95 -13.68 -18.50
C VAL A 8 -9.24 -13.61 -17.69
N PHE A 9 -10.27 -12.96 -18.22
CA PHE A 9 -11.58 -12.91 -17.57
C PHE A 9 -12.14 -14.32 -17.38
N ILE A 10 -12.21 -15.15 -18.43
CA ILE A 10 -12.72 -16.53 -18.34
C ILE A 10 -11.88 -17.37 -17.38
N PHE A 11 -10.55 -17.27 -17.39
CA PHE A 11 -9.67 -18.04 -16.52
C PHE A 11 -9.85 -17.69 -15.04
N LEU A 12 -10.09 -16.42 -14.71
CA LEU A 12 -10.39 -15.96 -13.35
C LEU A 12 -11.73 -16.54 -12.83
N PHE A 13 -12.72 -16.77 -13.70
CA PHE A 13 -14.03 -17.32 -13.31
C PHE A 13 -14.10 -18.85 -13.28
N THR A 14 -13.08 -19.57 -13.74
CA THR A 14 -13.08 -21.04 -13.80
C THR A 14 -12.14 -21.73 -12.81
N GLN A 15 -11.44 -21.00 -11.94
CA GLN A 15 -10.61 -21.65 -10.92
C GLN A 15 -11.52 -22.29 -9.87
N PRO A 16 -11.55 -23.63 -9.73
CA PRO A 16 -12.13 -24.23 -8.54
C PRO A 16 -11.38 -23.66 -7.34
N GLY A 17 -12.11 -23.32 -6.27
CA GLY A 17 -11.54 -22.82 -5.03
C GLY A 17 -10.54 -23.81 -4.47
N PHE A 18 -9.27 -23.66 -4.84
CA PHE A 18 -8.18 -24.33 -4.19
C PHE A 18 -8.14 -23.77 -2.78
N CYS A 19 -8.41 -24.65 -1.81
CA CYS A 19 -8.21 -24.38 -0.39
C CYS A 19 -6.72 -24.07 -0.21
N GLN A 20 -6.36 -22.79 -0.30
CA GLN A 20 -5.02 -22.33 -0.03
C GLN A 20 -4.86 -22.28 1.49
N LYS A 21 -3.70 -22.73 1.98
CA LYS A 21 -3.34 -22.52 3.37
C LYS A 21 -3.23 -21.02 3.64
N ASN A 22 -3.62 -20.54 4.82
CA ASN A 22 -3.38 -19.13 5.17
C ASN A 22 -1.87 -18.82 5.18
N TYR A 23 -1.44 -17.89 4.33
CA TYR A 23 -0.06 -17.44 4.15
C TYR A 23 0.18 -16.07 4.78
N PHE A 24 -0.75 -15.12 4.63
CA PHE A 24 -0.53 -13.71 4.99
C PHE A 24 -1.45 -13.22 6.10
N TYR A 25 -2.71 -13.65 6.10
CA TYR A 25 -3.70 -13.34 7.12
C TYR A 25 -4.04 -14.58 7.95
N THR A 26 -3.76 -14.50 9.25
CA THR A 26 -3.84 -15.60 10.20
C THR A 26 -4.88 -15.37 11.31
N GLY A 27 -5.59 -14.23 11.29
CA GLY A 27 -6.61 -13.89 12.27
C GLY A 27 -6.06 -13.45 13.63
N LYS A 28 -4.84 -12.86 13.67
CA LYS A 28 -4.27 -12.35 14.92
C LYS A 28 -5.14 -11.23 15.49
N ASP A 29 -5.28 -11.22 16.81
CA ASP A 29 -6.01 -10.18 17.56
C ASP A 29 -5.11 -9.04 18.06
N TYR A 30 -3.88 -8.98 17.55
CA TYR A 30 -2.89 -7.94 17.82
C TYR A 30 -2.20 -7.49 16.52
N GLY A 31 -1.43 -6.40 16.64
CA GLY A 31 -0.62 -5.81 15.59
C GLY A 31 -1.43 -5.18 14.47
N SER A 32 -0.77 -4.91 13.35
CA SER A 32 -1.40 -4.41 12.12
C SER A 32 -2.49 -5.34 11.61
N GLU A 33 -2.34 -6.65 11.81
CA GLU A 33 -3.27 -7.67 11.33
C GLU A 33 -4.64 -7.60 12.04
N ALA A 34 -4.67 -7.18 13.31
CA ALA A 34 -5.91 -6.98 14.06
C ALA A 34 -6.81 -5.88 13.49
N LEU A 35 -6.24 -4.96 12.71
CA LEU A 35 -6.96 -3.87 12.05
C LEU A 35 -7.24 -4.17 10.58
N PHE A 36 -6.76 -5.29 10.06
CA PHE A 36 -6.89 -5.67 8.65
C PHE A 36 -8.33 -6.10 8.35
N ASN A 37 -8.97 -5.39 7.42
CA ASN A 37 -10.31 -5.69 6.90
C ASN A 37 -10.52 -4.93 5.57
N PRO A 38 -11.59 -5.23 4.80
CA PRO A 38 -11.81 -4.60 3.50
C PRO A 38 -11.85 -3.07 3.55
N PHE A 39 -12.43 -2.50 4.62
CA PHE A 39 -12.56 -1.05 4.73
C PHE A 39 -11.23 -0.37 5.01
N THR A 40 -10.45 -0.88 5.98
CA THR A 40 -9.14 -0.31 6.31
C THR A 40 -8.15 -0.50 5.17
N LEU A 41 -8.24 -1.59 4.41
CA LEU A 41 -7.46 -1.81 3.19
C LEU A 41 -7.76 -0.73 2.14
N ILE A 42 -9.04 -0.51 1.80
CA ILE A 42 -9.44 0.50 0.82
C ILE A 42 -8.99 1.91 1.24
N ILE A 43 -9.09 2.24 2.53
CA ILE A 43 -8.65 3.56 3.02
C ILE A 43 -7.12 3.68 2.97
N ASN A 44 -6.38 2.71 3.50
CA ASN A 44 -4.91 2.78 3.53
C ASN A 44 -4.29 2.85 2.15
N GLY A 45 -4.75 2.01 1.23
CA GLY A 45 -4.20 1.97 -0.12
C GLY A 45 -4.83 2.99 -1.06
N GLY A 46 -6.13 3.27 -0.94
CA GLY A 46 -6.81 4.22 -1.82
C GLY A 46 -6.47 5.69 -1.53
N TYR A 47 -6.05 6.01 -0.32
CA TYR A 47 -5.59 7.35 0.07
C TYR A 47 -4.06 7.41 0.30
N ASP A 48 -3.29 6.42 -0.15
CA ASP A 48 -1.86 6.32 0.16
C ASP A 48 -1.08 7.58 -0.29
N ILE A 49 -1.44 8.10 -1.47
CA ILE A 49 -0.84 9.29 -2.07
C ILE A 49 -1.05 10.58 -1.25
N THR A 50 -2.02 10.61 -0.33
CA THR A 50 -2.26 11.76 0.56
C THR A 50 -1.14 12.01 1.57
N GLN A 51 -0.19 11.07 1.69
CA GLN A 51 1.03 11.25 2.47
C GLN A 51 2.06 12.17 1.79
N LEU A 52 1.88 12.48 0.50
CA LEU A 52 2.75 13.42 -0.21
C LEU A 52 2.44 14.87 0.18
N GLN A 53 3.47 15.70 0.14
CA GLN A 53 3.27 17.13 0.30
C GLN A 53 2.49 17.67 -0.90
N LEU A 54 1.62 18.65 -0.61
CA LEU A 54 0.74 19.33 -1.58
C LEU A 54 -0.43 18.50 -2.10
N VAL A 55 -0.53 17.21 -1.74
CA VAL A 55 -1.75 16.44 -1.95
C VAL A 55 -2.66 16.71 -0.74
N PRO A 56 -3.87 17.25 -0.93
CA PRO A 56 -4.80 17.40 0.16
C PRO A 56 -5.08 16.03 0.80
N ASN A 57 -5.18 15.97 2.12
CA ASN A 57 -5.49 14.74 2.85
C ASN A 57 -6.85 14.80 3.54
N THR A 58 -7.73 15.73 3.14
CA THR A 58 -9.09 15.85 3.70
C THR A 58 -10.12 15.21 2.78
N LEU A 59 -11.08 14.47 3.33
CA LEU A 59 -12.14 13.83 2.54
C LEU A 59 -12.96 14.84 1.70
N THR A 60 -13.03 16.11 2.11
CA THR A 60 -13.85 17.13 1.45
C THR A 60 -13.12 17.93 0.37
N SER A 61 -11.79 17.86 0.30
CA SER A 61 -11.01 18.70 -0.62
C SER A 61 -10.90 18.15 -2.05
N HIS A 62 -11.29 16.90 -2.27
CA HIS A 62 -11.05 16.24 -3.55
C HIS A 62 -12.20 16.45 -4.53
N LEU A 63 -11.85 16.75 -5.78
CA LEU A 63 -12.79 16.85 -6.89
C LEU A 63 -13.08 15.46 -7.47
N TYR A 64 -13.53 14.51 -6.62
CA TYR A 64 -13.68 13.09 -6.96
C TYR A 64 -14.35 12.86 -8.32
N GLY A 65 -15.46 13.55 -8.61
CA GLY A 65 -16.16 13.38 -9.89
C GLY A 65 -15.29 13.68 -11.12
N ARG A 66 -14.44 14.73 -11.06
CA ARG A 66 -13.52 15.06 -12.16
C ARG A 66 -12.34 14.09 -12.20
N MET A 67 -11.79 13.76 -11.04
CA MET A 67 -10.67 12.83 -10.87
C MET A 67 -11.03 11.43 -11.42
N THR A 68 -12.20 10.91 -11.03
CA THR A 68 -12.75 9.65 -11.51
C THR A 68 -13.04 9.69 -13.00
N LYS A 69 -13.60 10.78 -13.52
CA LYS A 69 -13.81 10.93 -14.97
C LYS A 69 -12.50 10.80 -15.75
N ASN A 70 -11.42 11.40 -15.27
CA ASN A 70 -10.11 11.34 -15.94
C ASN A 70 -9.58 9.90 -15.99
N VAL A 71 -9.57 9.21 -14.84
CA VAL A 71 -9.14 7.80 -14.78
C VAL A 71 -10.02 6.92 -15.69
N VAL A 72 -11.34 7.11 -15.68
CA VAL A 72 -12.26 6.36 -16.54
C VAL A 72 -11.99 6.63 -18.02
N GLN A 73 -11.68 7.86 -18.40
CA GLN A 73 -11.34 8.21 -19.77
C GLN A 73 -10.08 7.49 -20.24
N ASN A 74 -9.03 7.46 -19.42
CA ASN A 74 -7.77 6.80 -19.77
C ASN A 74 -7.90 5.26 -19.75
N LEU A 75 -8.58 4.67 -18.75
CA LEU A 75 -8.75 3.22 -18.66
C LEU A 75 -9.73 2.64 -19.66
N PHE A 76 -10.96 3.17 -19.69
CA PHE A 76 -12.10 2.48 -20.31
C PHE A 76 -12.51 3.09 -21.65
N VAL A 77 -12.39 4.42 -21.81
CA VAL A 77 -12.86 5.10 -23.02
C VAL A 77 -11.80 5.11 -24.11
N HIS A 78 -10.55 5.44 -23.75
CA HIS A 78 -9.47 5.70 -24.71
C HIS A 78 -8.11 5.06 -24.34
N PRO A 79 -8.01 3.82 -23.85
CA PRO A 79 -6.73 3.27 -23.36
C PRO A 79 -5.64 3.23 -24.43
N PHE A 80 -5.96 2.79 -25.65
CA PHE A 80 -4.96 2.72 -26.72
C PHE A 80 -4.55 4.10 -27.24
N GLN A 81 -5.51 5.03 -27.38
CA GLN A 81 -5.20 6.40 -27.79
C GLN A 81 -4.30 7.10 -26.76
N THR A 82 -4.51 6.80 -25.47
CA THR A 82 -3.69 7.29 -24.37
C THR A 82 -2.24 6.81 -24.53
N ILE A 83 -2.03 5.51 -24.75
CA ILE A 83 -0.70 4.95 -25.01
C ILE A 83 -0.10 5.50 -26.32
N ASP A 84 -0.89 5.63 -27.38
CA ASP A 84 -0.41 6.15 -28.67
C ASP A 84 0.11 7.59 -28.55
N LYS A 85 -0.58 8.42 -27.75
CA LYS A 85 -0.16 9.80 -27.46
C LYS A 85 1.02 9.87 -26.51
N TYR A 86 1.12 8.96 -25.55
CA TYR A 86 2.27 8.86 -24.65
C TYR A 86 3.52 8.31 -25.35
N GLY A 87 3.31 7.40 -26.31
CA GLY A 87 4.32 6.67 -27.05
C GLY A 87 4.61 5.28 -26.46
N TRP A 88 4.32 4.23 -27.24
CA TRP A 88 4.52 2.82 -26.85
C TRP A 88 5.92 2.50 -26.31
N LYS A 89 6.96 3.05 -26.95
CA LYS A 89 8.34 2.80 -26.53
C LYS A 89 8.64 3.42 -25.17
N LEU A 90 8.10 4.60 -24.90
CA LEU A 90 8.26 5.27 -23.62
C LEU A 90 7.51 4.50 -22.54
N PHE A 91 6.23 4.20 -22.78
CA PHE A 91 5.38 3.38 -21.91
C PHE A 91 6.06 2.07 -21.49
N LEU A 92 6.55 1.27 -22.46
CA LEU A 92 7.20 0.00 -22.15
C LEU A 92 8.50 0.15 -21.34
N ARG A 93 9.21 1.26 -21.50
CA ARG A 93 10.51 1.48 -20.84
C ARG A 93 10.37 2.12 -19.46
N THR A 94 9.37 2.97 -19.24
CA THR A 94 9.15 3.66 -17.96
C THR A 94 8.25 2.86 -17.04
N GLU A 95 7.17 2.28 -17.58
CA GLU A 95 6.13 1.63 -16.75
C GLU A 95 6.32 0.12 -16.62
N PHE A 96 6.74 -0.55 -17.69
CA PHE A 96 6.66 -2.01 -17.75
C PHE A 96 7.98 -2.73 -17.54
N LEU A 97 9.04 -2.37 -18.27
CA LEU A 97 10.29 -3.10 -18.25
C LEU A 97 11.37 -2.34 -17.45
N PRO A 98 12.11 -3.01 -16.56
CA PRO A 98 13.19 -2.40 -15.79
C PRO A 98 14.46 -2.19 -16.64
N LEU A 99 14.33 -1.41 -17.71
CA LEU A 99 15.40 -1.16 -18.69
C LEU A 99 16.16 0.14 -18.43
N SER A 100 15.73 0.92 -17.43
CA SER A 100 16.35 2.19 -17.08
C SER A 100 16.37 2.41 -15.58
N PHE A 101 17.45 3.04 -15.12
CA PHE A 101 17.68 3.41 -13.73
C PHE A 101 17.83 4.93 -13.56
N LYS A 102 17.47 5.70 -14.60
CA LYS A 102 17.37 7.16 -14.50
C LYS A 102 16.13 7.52 -13.70
N LYS A 103 16.25 8.48 -12.79
CA LYS A 103 15.19 8.85 -11.83
C LYS A 103 13.84 9.15 -12.50
N GLU A 104 13.87 9.72 -13.70
CA GLU A 104 12.70 10.11 -14.48
C GLU A 104 12.01 8.93 -15.19
N GLU A 105 12.61 7.74 -15.16
CA GLU A 105 12.18 6.52 -15.82
C GLU A 105 12.06 5.32 -14.83
N LEU A 106 11.89 5.62 -13.52
CA LEU A 106 11.79 4.62 -12.45
C LEU A 106 10.34 4.27 -12.06
N GLN A 107 9.35 4.61 -12.88
CA GLN A 107 7.93 4.36 -12.61
C GLN A 107 7.62 2.85 -12.51
N TRP A 108 8.40 2.00 -13.17
CA TRP A 108 8.29 0.56 -13.01
C TRP A 108 8.51 0.07 -11.56
N ILE A 109 9.26 0.81 -10.71
CA ILE A 109 9.51 0.39 -9.32
C ILE A 109 8.21 0.26 -8.52
N PRO A 110 7.39 1.33 -8.35
CA PRO A 110 6.11 1.21 -7.66
C PRO A 110 5.18 0.20 -8.34
N ASN A 111 5.19 0.08 -9.66
CA ASN A 111 4.34 -0.88 -10.37
C ASN A 111 4.65 -2.35 -10.00
N TYR A 112 5.94 -2.71 -9.89
CA TYR A 112 6.33 -4.03 -9.41
C TYR A 112 6.13 -4.21 -7.90
N GLN A 113 6.44 -3.18 -7.11
CA GLN A 113 6.42 -3.30 -5.65
C GLN A 113 5.01 -3.21 -5.07
N GLN A 114 4.27 -2.15 -5.40
CA GLN A 114 2.92 -1.88 -4.90
C GLN A 114 1.89 -2.70 -5.64
N HIS A 115 1.80 -2.58 -6.96
CA HIS A 115 0.71 -3.18 -7.74
C HIS A 115 0.85 -4.70 -7.89
N LEU A 116 2.03 -5.17 -8.35
CA LEU A 116 2.24 -6.60 -8.57
C LEU A 116 2.43 -7.40 -7.28
N ILE A 117 3.48 -7.07 -6.51
CA ILE A 117 3.85 -7.85 -5.31
C ILE A 117 2.93 -7.48 -4.15
N GLY A 118 2.77 -6.19 -3.86
CA GLY A 118 1.91 -5.70 -2.78
C GLY A 118 0.44 -6.05 -3.02
N GLY A 119 -0.10 -5.73 -4.20
CA GLY A 119 -1.48 -6.01 -4.59
C GLY A 119 -1.77 -7.51 -4.64
N GLY A 120 -0.84 -8.31 -5.16
CA GLY A 120 -0.96 -9.76 -5.13
C GLY A 120 -0.96 -10.35 -3.71
N MET A 121 -0.06 -9.88 -2.84
CA MET A 121 -0.04 -10.27 -1.43
C MET A 121 -1.34 -9.90 -0.72
N LEU A 122 -1.82 -8.67 -0.90
CA LEU A 122 -3.06 -8.20 -0.32
C LEU A 122 -4.28 -8.94 -0.86
N TYR A 123 -4.28 -9.32 -2.14
CA TYR A 123 -5.32 -10.17 -2.71
C TYR A 123 -5.38 -11.52 -1.96
N THR A 124 -4.25 -12.17 -1.72
CA THR A 124 -4.23 -13.42 -0.96
C THR A 124 -4.65 -13.19 0.50
N ALA A 125 -4.12 -12.16 1.16
CA ALA A 125 -4.48 -11.84 2.55
C ALA A 125 -5.97 -11.50 2.72
N MET A 126 -6.57 -10.76 1.79
CA MET A 126 -7.98 -10.40 1.82
C MET A 126 -8.89 -11.58 1.49
N LYS A 127 -8.45 -12.48 0.60
CA LYS A 127 -9.15 -13.75 0.36
C LYS A 127 -9.17 -14.59 1.63
N GLU A 128 -8.03 -14.74 2.31
CA GLU A 128 -7.91 -15.47 3.58
C GLU A 128 -8.77 -14.83 4.69
N TRP A 129 -8.85 -13.48 4.72
CA TRP A 129 -9.76 -12.77 5.61
C TRP A 129 -11.22 -13.12 5.30
N TYR A 130 -11.63 -13.10 4.04
CA TYR A 130 -12.98 -13.45 3.62
C TYR A 130 -13.34 -14.91 3.91
N GLU A 131 -12.40 -15.83 3.72
CA GLU A 131 -12.53 -17.25 4.08
C GLU A 131 -12.79 -17.40 5.58
N LEU A 132 -11.96 -16.77 6.43
CA LEU A 132 -12.11 -16.83 7.89
C LEU A 132 -13.46 -16.24 8.36
N HIS A 133 -14.01 -15.27 7.63
CA HIS A 133 -15.28 -14.62 7.93
C HIS A 133 -16.48 -15.22 7.17
N ASN A 134 -16.31 -16.36 6.49
CA ASN A 134 -17.37 -17.06 5.76
C ASN A 134 -18.06 -16.21 4.67
N VAL A 135 -17.32 -15.29 4.03
CA VAL A 135 -17.84 -14.52 2.91
C VAL A 135 -17.87 -15.39 1.65
N PRO A 136 -18.98 -15.43 0.89
CA PRO A 136 -19.09 -16.28 -0.29
C PRO A 136 -18.13 -15.81 -1.39
N VAL A 137 -17.57 -16.79 -2.12
CA VAL A 137 -16.66 -16.56 -3.26
C VAL A 137 -15.49 -15.62 -2.88
N PRO A 138 -14.70 -15.97 -1.85
CA PRO A 138 -13.72 -15.08 -1.22
C PRO A 138 -12.66 -14.56 -2.20
N TRP A 139 -12.27 -15.36 -3.20
CA TRP A 139 -11.35 -14.94 -4.25
C TRP A 139 -11.92 -13.77 -5.08
N LEU A 140 -13.20 -13.82 -5.45
CA LEU A 140 -13.83 -12.78 -6.26
C LEU A 140 -13.99 -11.50 -5.44
N MET A 141 -14.43 -11.64 -4.19
CA MET A 141 -14.58 -10.51 -3.27
C MET A 141 -13.23 -9.84 -2.98
N SER A 142 -12.17 -10.64 -2.84
CA SER A 142 -10.81 -10.13 -2.71
C SER A 142 -10.39 -9.35 -3.96
N SER A 143 -10.55 -9.92 -5.16
CA SER A 143 -10.26 -9.22 -6.42
C SER A 143 -11.01 -7.89 -6.52
N ILE A 144 -12.32 -7.87 -6.21
CA ILE A 144 -13.11 -6.63 -6.22
C ILE A 144 -12.55 -5.60 -5.24
N THR A 145 -12.15 -6.05 -4.04
CA THR A 145 -11.63 -5.17 -2.99
C THR A 145 -10.29 -4.55 -3.38
N ILE A 146 -9.35 -5.36 -3.89
CA ILE A 146 -8.03 -4.86 -4.33
C ILE A 146 -8.16 -3.95 -5.54
N MET A 147 -8.93 -4.37 -6.57
CA MET A 147 -9.15 -3.52 -7.75
C MET A 147 -9.86 -2.22 -7.40
N GLY A 148 -10.80 -2.24 -6.45
CA GLY A 148 -11.48 -1.05 -5.95
C GLY A 148 -10.53 -0.13 -5.18
N GLN A 149 -9.63 -0.69 -4.37
CA GLN A 149 -8.61 0.06 -3.65
C GLN A 149 -7.62 0.73 -4.60
N HIS A 150 -7.03 0.01 -5.56
CA HIS A 150 -6.09 0.61 -6.50
C HIS A 150 -6.78 1.59 -7.46
N PHE A 151 -8.00 1.31 -7.91
CA PHE A 151 -8.77 2.31 -8.66
C PHE A 151 -8.96 3.60 -7.87
N LEU A 152 -9.25 3.53 -6.56
CA LEU A 152 -9.34 4.71 -5.72
C LEU A 152 -8.00 5.42 -5.59
N ASN A 153 -6.88 4.68 -5.46
CA ASN A 153 -5.55 5.28 -5.49
C ASN A 153 -5.31 6.06 -6.78
N GLU A 154 -5.62 5.46 -7.95
CA GLU A 154 -5.48 6.12 -9.26
C GLU A 154 -6.31 7.39 -9.35
N VAL A 155 -7.54 7.38 -8.82
CA VAL A 155 -8.38 8.58 -8.74
C VAL A 155 -7.68 9.66 -7.93
N MET A 156 -7.13 9.30 -6.77
CA MET A 156 -6.46 10.23 -5.86
C MET A 156 -5.15 10.78 -6.43
N GLU A 157 -4.36 9.93 -7.06
CA GLU A 157 -3.06 10.27 -7.66
C GLU A 157 -3.23 11.10 -8.94
N THR A 158 -4.11 10.67 -9.84
CA THR A 158 -4.37 11.36 -11.12
C THR A 158 -4.76 12.82 -10.88
N GLY A 159 -5.56 13.11 -9.84
CA GLY A 159 -5.98 14.47 -9.56
C GLY A 159 -6.92 15.05 -10.65
N PRO A 160 -7.33 16.33 -10.50
CA PRO A 160 -8.40 16.91 -11.32
C PRO A 160 -7.94 17.38 -12.71
N TYR A 161 -6.64 17.35 -13.00
CA TYR A 161 -6.09 17.85 -14.27
C TYR A 161 -6.34 16.83 -15.39
N GLU A 162 -7.03 17.27 -16.44
CA GLU A 162 -7.30 16.45 -17.62
C GLU A 162 -6.01 16.24 -18.44
N GLY A 163 -5.80 15.02 -18.94
CA GLY A 163 -4.66 14.68 -19.77
C GLY A 163 -4.48 13.17 -19.92
N TYR A 164 -3.70 12.77 -20.92
CA TYR A 164 -3.37 11.38 -21.17
C TYR A 164 -2.29 10.92 -20.19
N SER A 165 -2.64 9.91 -19.39
CA SER A 165 -1.77 9.27 -18.41
C SER A 165 -1.83 7.76 -18.64
N VAL A 166 -0.66 7.12 -18.66
CA VAL A 166 -0.55 5.68 -18.88
C VAL A 166 -0.35 4.91 -17.59
N ASP A 167 -0.04 5.61 -16.49
CA ASP A 167 0.24 5.05 -15.16
C ASP A 167 -0.89 4.12 -14.72
N GLU A 168 -2.14 4.63 -14.73
CA GLU A 168 -3.32 3.84 -14.36
C GLU A 168 -3.54 2.62 -15.28
N ILE A 169 -3.13 2.72 -16.55
CA ILE A 169 -3.27 1.61 -17.52
C ILE A 169 -2.28 0.50 -17.17
N SER A 170 -1.02 0.84 -16.88
CA SER A 170 -0.03 -0.13 -16.41
C SER A 170 -0.49 -0.79 -15.12
N ASP A 171 -0.90 0.01 -14.15
CA ASP A 171 -1.22 -0.45 -12.81
C ASP A 171 -2.41 -1.41 -12.83
N ILE A 172 -3.53 -0.95 -13.37
CA ILE A 172 -4.79 -1.70 -13.34
C ILE A 172 -4.79 -2.90 -14.29
N TYR A 173 -4.30 -2.76 -15.52
CA TYR A 173 -4.42 -3.84 -16.52
C TYR A 173 -3.25 -4.80 -16.58
N ILE A 174 -2.07 -4.40 -16.06
CA ILE A 174 -0.87 -5.23 -16.15
C ILE A 174 -0.47 -5.72 -14.78
N PHE A 175 -0.21 -4.81 -13.84
CA PHE A 175 0.41 -5.19 -12.58
C PHE A 175 -0.58 -5.70 -11.55
N ASP A 176 -1.77 -5.13 -11.43
CA ASP A 176 -2.80 -5.60 -10.50
C ASP A 176 -3.37 -6.96 -10.91
N LEU A 177 -3.78 -7.08 -12.19
CA LEU A 177 -4.24 -8.36 -12.74
C LEU A 177 -3.11 -9.40 -12.72
N GLY A 178 -1.88 -8.96 -13.03
CA GLY A 178 -0.69 -9.79 -12.91
C GLY A 178 -0.44 -10.25 -11.49
N GLY A 179 -0.66 -9.40 -10.50
CA GLY A 179 -0.47 -9.67 -9.08
C GLY A 179 -1.48 -10.67 -8.56
N ILE A 180 -2.76 -10.45 -8.86
CA ILE A 180 -3.85 -11.40 -8.57
C ILE A 180 -3.54 -12.78 -9.17
N LEU A 181 -3.13 -12.81 -10.45
CA LEU A 181 -2.80 -14.07 -11.12
C LEU A 181 -1.57 -14.74 -10.48
N LEU A 182 -0.50 -13.99 -10.26
CA LEU A 182 0.77 -14.48 -9.71
C LEU A 182 0.58 -15.05 -8.29
N PHE A 183 -0.16 -14.35 -7.43
CA PHE A 183 -0.44 -14.76 -6.06
C PHE A 183 -1.63 -15.74 -5.95
N SER A 184 -2.25 -16.13 -7.06
CA SER A 184 -3.16 -17.28 -7.09
C SER A 184 -2.42 -18.62 -7.04
N PHE A 185 -1.08 -18.64 -7.03
CA PHE A 185 -0.27 -19.85 -6.97
C PHE A 185 0.42 -20.03 -5.59
N ASP A 186 0.21 -21.18 -4.96
CA ASP A 186 0.77 -21.51 -3.64
C ASP A 186 2.30 -21.41 -3.54
N PRO A 187 3.11 -21.85 -4.52
CA PRO A 187 4.57 -21.70 -4.43
C PRO A 187 5.02 -20.24 -4.36
N ILE A 188 4.28 -19.33 -5.01
CA ILE A 188 4.54 -17.89 -4.96
C ILE A 188 4.20 -17.37 -3.57
N ASN A 189 2.99 -17.68 -3.08
CA ASN A 189 2.57 -17.27 -1.73
C ASN A 189 3.53 -17.80 -0.67
N GLU A 190 3.98 -19.05 -0.78
CA GLU A 190 4.95 -19.66 0.11
C GLU A 190 6.31 -18.98 0.08
N PHE A 191 6.83 -18.65 -1.12
CA PHE A 191 8.08 -17.92 -1.26
C PHE A 191 8.00 -16.56 -0.56
N PHE A 192 6.98 -15.75 -0.87
CA PHE A 192 6.84 -14.42 -0.28
C PHE A 192 6.54 -14.46 1.23
N SER A 193 5.65 -15.35 1.69
CA SER A 193 5.28 -15.43 3.11
C SER A 193 6.35 -16.08 3.99
N LYS A 194 7.02 -17.15 3.52
CA LYS A 194 7.96 -17.93 4.36
C LYS A 194 9.42 -17.64 4.10
N THR A 195 9.80 -17.35 2.85
CA THR A 195 11.20 -17.09 2.50
C THR A 195 11.54 -15.61 2.70
N LEU A 196 10.72 -14.73 2.13
CA LEU A 196 10.90 -13.28 2.26
C LEU A 196 10.25 -12.69 3.50
N ASN A 197 9.39 -13.46 4.19
CA ASN A 197 8.61 -12.96 5.33
C ASN A 197 7.93 -11.63 4.99
N LEU A 198 7.25 -11.58 3.84
CA LEU A 198 6.47 -10.44 3.39
C LEU A 198 5.25 -10.26 4.32
N SER A 199 4.98 -9.04 4.74
CA SER A 199 3.81 -8.70 5.58
C SER A 199 3.29 -7.29 5.29
N ASP A 200 1.99 -7.10 5.56
CA ASP A 200 1.30 -5.82 5.52
C ASP A 200 1.47 -5.08 6.85
N TRP A 201 2.15 -3.93 6.76
CA TRP A 201 2.42 -2.99 7.83
C TRP A 201 1.76 -1.64 7.53
N SER A 202 0.59 -1.68 6.91
CA SER A 202 -0.23 -0.51 6.65
C SER A 202 -0.55 0.27 7.93
N LEU A 203 -0.72 1.58 7.80
CA LEU A 203 -1.01 2.48 8.90
C LEU A 203 -2.38 2.21 9.52
N GLN A 204 -2.66 2.88 10.64
CA GLN A 204 -3.96 2.82 11.30
C GLN A 204 -4.96 3.73 10.58
N ALA A 205 -5.60 3.19 9.54
CA ALA A 205 -6.62 3.86 8.75
C ALA A 205 -7.64 4.56 9.66
N SER A 206 -7.73 5.88 9.57
CA SER A 206 -8.60 6.68 10.42
C SER A 206 -8.97 8.02 9.78
N VAL A 207 -9.99 8.67 10.34
CA VAL A 207 -10.36 10.05 10.01
C VAL A 207 -10.18 10.93 11.24
N ALA A 208 -9.42 12.01 11.07
CA ALA A 208 -9.08 12.98 12.09
C ALA A 208 -9.92 14.26 11.97
N LEU A 209 -10.53 14.65 13.08
CA LEU A 209 -11.30 15.89 13.22
C LEU A 209 -10.38 17.08 13.57
N PRO A 210 -10.80 18.33 13.32
CA PRO A 210 -12.10 18.75 12.76
C PRO A 210 -12.17 18.72 11.23
N ASP A 211 -11.04 18.64 10.54
CA ASP A 211 -10.96 18.83 9.08
C ASP A 211 -11.25 17.58 8.25
N TRP A 212 -11.61 16.46 8.90
CA TRP A 212 -11.82 15.16 8.24
C TRP A 212 -10.57 14.71 7.46
N ARG A 213 -9.39 14.90 8.06
CA ARG A 213 -8.12 14.44 7.50
C ARG A 213 -8.04 12.92 7.56
N VAL A 214 -7.56 12.28 6.51
CA VAL A 214 -7.37 10.84 6.46
C VAL A 214 -5.96 10.51 6.92
N ASN A 215 -5.83 9.66 7.93
CA ASN A 215 -4.57 8.96 8.19
C ASN A 215 -4.64 7.63 7.47
N ALA A 216 -3.87 7.51 6.39
CA ALA A 216 -3.80 6.34 5.53
C ALA A 216 -2.36 6.13 5.10
N GLY A 217 -1.99 4.87 4.94
CA GLY A 217 -0.76 4.53 4.25
C GLY A 217 -0.58 3.03 4.09
N GLN A 218 -0.19 2.62 2.89
CA GLN A 218 0.07 1.24 2.55
C GLN A 218 1.56 0.98 2.61
N TYR A 219 1.95 0.05 3.48
CA TYR A 219 3.35 -0.30 3.66
C TYR A 219 3.52 -1.79 3.82
N PHE A 220 4.63 -2.28 3.29
CA PHE A 220 4.99 -3.69 3.33
C PHE A 220 6.36 -3.86 3.94
N SER A 221 6.57 -4.98 4.62
CA SER A 221 7.88 -5.36 5.15
C SER A 221 8.32 -6.70 4.58
N ILE A 222 9.59 -6.81 4.25
CA ILE A 222 10.31 -8.03 3.92
C ILE A 222 11.41 -8.22 4.97
N LYS A 223 11.54 -9.46 5.45
CA LYS A 223 12.65 -9.90 6.30
C LYS A 223 13.27 -11.15 5.69
N TRP A 224 14.38 -10.96 4.99
CA TRP A 224 15.09 -12.07 4.38
C TRP A 224 16.23 -12.52 5.30
N LYS A 225 16.09 -13.73 5.85
CA LYS A 225 17.08 -14.30 6.77
C LYS A 225 18.46 -14.39 6.12
N PHE A 226 19.50 -14.05 6.88
CA PHE A 226 20.87 -14.27 6.41
C PHE A 226 21.22 -15.77 6.45
N PRO A 227 21.95 -16.30 5.45
CA PRO A 227 22.31 -17.72 5.42
C PRO A 227 23.27 -18.14 6.56
N PHE A 228 23.82 -17.17 7.29
CA PHE A 228 24.79 -17.37 8.38
C PHE A 228 24.25 -16.93 9.75
N SER A 229 22.96 -16.56 9.86
CA SER A 229 22.38 -16.16 11.14
C SER A 229 20.89 -16.46 11.22
N GLU A 230 20.47 -17.09 12.32
CA GLU A 230 19.06 -17.30 12.64
C GLU A 230 18.41 -16.10 13.35
N ASP A 231 19.24 -15.20 13.89
CA ASP A 231 18.79 -14.06 14.70
C ASP A 231 18.71 -12.76 13.89
N TYR A 232 19.37 -12.69 12.74
CA TYR A 232 19.42 -11.48 11.91
C TYR A 232 18.89 -11.73 10.51
N SER A 233 18.11 -10.77 10.03
CA SER A 233 17.58 -10.73 8.66
C SER A 233 17.86 -9.37 8.02
N LEU A 234 18.05 -9.37 6.71
CA LEU A 234 17.93 -8.15 5.92
C LEU A 234 16.50 -7.64 6.06
N PHE A 235 16.34 -6.38 6.43
CA PHE A 235 15.04 -5.72 6.54
C PHE A 235 14.85 -4.75 5.39
N TYR A 236 13.70 -4.86 4.74
CA TYR A 236 13.25 -3.92 3.72
C TYR A 236 11.80 -3.55 3.99
N ARG A 237 11.52 -2.25 4.12
CA ARG A 237 10.15 -1.74 4.18
C ARG A 237 9.90 -0.82 2.99
N TYR A 238 8.81 -1.04 2.27
CA TYR A 238 8.42 -0.25 1.11
C TYR A 238 6.95 0.20 1.19
N GLY A 239 6.54 1.15 0.35
CA GLY A 239 5.32 1.96 0.49
C GLY A 239 5.49 3.27 -0.27
N MET A 240 5.04 4.37 0.34
CA MET A 240 5.39 5.76 -0.01
C MET A 240 6.86 6.15 0.21
N GLY A 241 7.75 5.16 0.24
CA GLY A 241 9.16 5.29 0.54
C GLY A 241 9.77 3.92 0.75
N ALA A 242 11.09 3.89 0.89
CA ALA A 242 11.86 2.68 1.08
C ALA A 242 12.81 2.83 2.28
N LEU A 243 12.87 1.82 3.13
CA LEU A 243 13.84 1.69 4.22
C LEU A 243 14.58 0.37 4.06
N PHE A 244 15.90 0.42 4.10
CA PHE A 244 16.77 -0.75 4.15
C PHE A 244 17.48 -0.79 5.50
N GLY A 245 17.63 -1.98 6.06
CA GLY A 245 18.36 -2.16 7.30
C GLY A 245 18.37 -3.59 7.79
N ILE A 246 18.27 -3.77 9.11
CA ILE A 246 18.44 -5.05 9.77
C ILE A 246 17.26 -5.29 10.71
N SER A 247 16.74 -6.51 10.68
CA SER A 247 15.81 -7.05 11.68
C SER A 247 16.56 -8.00 12.59
N LYS A 248 16.41 -7.83 13.89
CA LYS A 248 16.94 -8.73 14.91
C LYS A 248 15.79 -9.44 15.62
N LYS A 249 15.87 -10.76 15.70
CA LYS A 249 14.99 -11.58 16.52
C LYS A 249 15.25 -11.31 17.99
N VAL A 250 14.21 -10.92 18.73
CA VAL A 250 14.29 -10.64 20.18
C VAL A 250 13.95 -11.90 20.97
N ASN A 251 12.95 -12.65 20.51
CA ASN A 251 12.53 -13.94 21.04
C ASN A 251 11.89 -14.77 19.89
N PRO A 252 11.36 -15.98 20.14
CA PRO A 252 10.78 -16.82 19.08
C PRO A 252 9.74 -16.13 18.18
N GLU A 253 8.98 -15.18 18.73
CA GLU A 253 7.85 -14.53 18.05
C GLU A 253 8.16 -13.07 17.68
N ASP A 254 8.99 -12.38 18.46
CA ASP A 254 9.17 -10.93 18.36
C ASP A 254 10.45 -10.53 17.64
N ASN A 255 10.38 -9.45 16.86
CA ASN A 255 11.50 -8.87 16.15
C ASN A 255 11.58 -7.36 16.37
N LEU A 256 12.81 -6.84 16.35
CA LEU A 256 13.12 -5.42 16.32
C LEU A 256 13.85 -5.10 15.02
N SER A 257 13.26 -4.25 14.20
CA SER A 257 13.84 -3.82 12.92
C SER A 257 14.23 -2.35 12.97
N VAL A 258 15.37 -2.01 12.35
CA VAL A 258 15.79 -0.62 12.14
C VAL A 258 16.12 -0.43 10.66
N GLY A 259 15.83 0.75 10.12
CA GLY A 259 16.09 1.04 8.71
C GLY A 259 16.30 2.51 8.42
N LEU A 260 17.04 2.76 7.34
CA LEU A 260 17.29 4.09 6.75
C LEU A 260 16.99 4.05 5.25
N GLY A 261 16.59 5.17 4.69
CA GLY A 261 16.34 5.28 3.25
C GLY A 261 15.66 6.58 2.88
N PHE A 262 14.64 6.47 2.03
CA PHE A 262 13.98 7.63 1.43
C PHE A 262 12.45 7.56 1.54
N LYS A 263 11.81 8.73 1.54
CA LYS A 263 10.35 8.90 1.50
C LYS A 263 9.99 9.78 0.30
N SER A 264 8.94 9.41 -0.42
CA SER A 264 8.36 10.23 -1.48
C SER A 264 7.80 11.51 -0.87
N LYS A 265 8.15 12.66 -1.45
CA LYS A 265 7.83 13.99 -0.92
C LYS A 265 6.87 14.74 -1.85
N HIS A 266 7.17 14.77 -3.15
CA HIS A 266 6.33 15.40 -4.17
C HIS A 266 6.23 14.51 -5.40
N LEU A 267 5.07 14.56 -6.07
CA LEU A 267 4.95 14.21 -7.48
C LEU A 267 5.28 15.46 -8.31
N VAL A 268 6.18 15.31 -9.28
CA VAL A 268 6.56 16.38 -10.20
C VAL A 268 6.40 15.90 -11.64
N ASP A 269 5.78 16.72 -12.47
CA ASP A 269 5.61 16.40 -13.89
C ASP A 269 6.96 16.57 -14.61
N ALA A 270 7.49 15.47 -15.15
CA ALA A 270 8.70 15.45 -15.98
C ALA A 270 8.41 15.97 -17.40
N SER A 271 7.15 15.87 -17.85
CA SER A 271 6.65 16.47 -19.08
C SER A 271 5.24 17.03 -18.86
N LYS A 272 4.93 18.17 -19.50
CA LYS A 272 3.59 18.81 -19.42
C LYS A 272 2.64 18.37 -20.53
N GLU A 273 3.17 17.84 -21.63
CA GLU A 273 2.37 17.45 -22.81
C GLU A 273 1.81 16.03 -22.68
N ILE A 274 2.61 15.15 -22.09
CA ILE A 274 2.26 13.79 -21.67
C ILE A 274 2.44 13.78 -20.16
N ARG A 275 1.45 13.34 -19.37
CA ARG A 275 1.47 13.46 -17.90
C ARG A 275 2.46 12.47 -17.26
N GLN A 276 3.73 12.54 -17.66
CA GLN A 276 4.80 11.73 -17.10
C GLN A 276 5.24 12.34 -15.77
N ARG A 277 5.10 11.58 -14.68
CA ARG A 277 5.44 12.02 -13.33
C ARG A 277 6.66 11.31 -12.80
N THR A 278 7.43 12.00 -11.97
CA THR A 278 8.51 11.43 -11.16
C THR A 278 8.39 11.93 -9.74
N ILE A 279 9.18 11.34 -8.84
CA ILE A 279 9.09 11.59 -7.40
C ILE A 279 10.31 12.38 -6.93
N GLU A 280 10.07 13.49 -6.22
CA GLU A 280 11.09 14.06 -5.34
C GLU A 280 11.10 13.30 -4.02
N THR A 281 12.29 12.90 -3.55
CA THR A 281 12.45 12.13 -2.33
C THR A 281 13.11 12.95 -1.21
N SER A 282 12.88 12.56 0.03
CA SER A 282 13.59 13.05 1.21
C SER A 282 14.09 11.89 2.07
N TRP A 283 14.88 12.16 3.10
CA TRP A 283 15.39 11.12 3.99
C TRP A 283 14.27 10.48 4.81
N HIS A 284 14.48 9.23 5.21
CA HIS A 284 13.53 8.42 5.97
C HIS A 284 14.30 7.49 6.91
N ALA A 285 13.86 7.35 8.15
CA ALA A 285 14.44 6.48 9.15
C ALA A 285 13.32 5.86 10.00
N GLY A 286 13.52 4.64 10.50
CA GLY A 286 12.51 4.05 11.37
C GLY A 286 13.01 2.91 12.24
N VAL A 287 12.30 2.71 13.34
CA VAL A 287 12.42 1.58 14.26
C VAL A 287 11.05 0.91 14.37
N PHE A 288 11.03 -0.41 14.29
CA PHE A 288 9.82 -1.21 14.22
C PHE A 288 9.92 -2.39 15.18
N TYR A 289 8.86 -2.65 15.93
CA TYR A 289 8.72 -3.82 16.78
C TYR A 289 7.48 -4.60 16.33
N ASP A 290 7.65 -5.87 16.03
CA ASP A 290 6.58 -6.74 15.54
C ASP A 290 6.59 -8.09 16.22
N ARG A 291 5.43 -8.75 16.22
CA ARG A 291 5.24 -10.11 16.72
C ARG A 291 4.66 -10.96 15.62
N ASN A 292 5.31 -12.08 15.31
CA ASN A 292 4.94 -12.99 14.23
C ASN A 292 4.65 -12.23 12.92
N ASN A 293 5.53 -11.27 12.61
CA ASN A 293 5.48 -10.39 11.45
C ASN A 293 4.28 -9.43 11.38
N SER A 294 3.48 -9.31 12.44
CA SER A 294 2.44 -8.29 12.58
C SER A 294 2.98 -7.11 13.41
N LEU A 295 2.94 -5.91 12.84
CA LEU A 295 3.58 -4.72 13.43
C LEU A 295 2.87 -4.31 14.72
N LEU A 296 3.62 -4.24 15.83
CA LEU A 296 3.08 -3.86 17.14
C LEU A 296 3.37 -2.39 17.47
N ALA A 297 4.57 -1.90 17.13
CA ALA A 297 4.89 -0.50 17.30
C ALA A 297 5.89 -0.01 16.24
N SER A 298 5.81 1.26 15.89
CA SER A 298 6.84 1.92 15.09
C SER A 298 7.07 3.37 15.48
N LEU A 299 8.30 3.81 15.28
CA LEU A 299 8.70 5.22 15.28
C LEU A 299 9.38 5.49 13.95
N VAL A 300 8.83 6.41 13.17
CA VAL A 300 9.32 6.73 11.84
C VAL A 300 9.59 8.23 11.75
N LEU A 301 10.79 8.59 11.32
CA LEU A 301 11.20 9.97 11.09
C LEU A 301 11.42 10.21 9.60
N SER A 302 11.00 11.36 9.09
CA SER A 302 11.22 11.68 7.67
C SER A 302 11.53 13.16 7.43
N GLY A 303 12.07 13.46 6.25
CA GLY A 303 12.27 14.82 5.79
C GLY A 303 11.00 15.51 5.25
N VAL A 304 9.84 14.84 5.27
CA VAL A 304 8.54 15.40 4.87
C VAL A 304 8.02 16.29 5.99
N LYS A 305 7.59 17.52 5.67
CA LYS A 305 7.24 18.56 6.66
C LYS A 305 6.04 18.13 7.52
N GLU A 306 4.98 17.61 6.90
CA GLU A 306 3.71 17.24 7.53
C GLU A 306 3.82 15.91 8.30
N TYR A 307 4.71 15.02 7.86
CA TYR A 307 4.91 13.67 8.42
C TYR A 307 6.33 13.51 8.97
N PHE A 308 6.78 14.48 9.78
CA PHE A 308 8.15 14.49 10.27
C PHE A 308 8.43 13.36 11.26
N CYS A 309 7.52 13.14 12.21
CA CYS A 309 7.58 12.05 13.17
C CYS A 309 6.24 11.33 13.19
N MET A 310 6.24 10.02 12.96
CA MET A 310 5.07 9.15 13.05
C MET A 310 5.33 8.12 14.13
N ILE A 311 4.38 7.98 15.05
CA ILE A 311 4.42 7.00 16.14
C ILE A 311 3.17 6.16 16.01
N ASP A 312 3.34 4.85 15.91
CA ASP A 312 2.24 3.90 15.86
C ASP A 312 2.41 2.85 16.96
N ILE A 313 1.33 2.59 17.68
CA ILE A 313 1.18 1.51 18.65
C ILE A 313 -0.09 0.77 18.25
N TYR A 314 0.03 -0.45 17.76
CA TYR A 314 -1.11 -1.24 17.30
C TYR A 314 -1.76 -2.01 18.47
N PRO A 315 -2.98 -2.56 18.28
CA PRO A 315 -3.59 -3.46 19.25
C PRO A 315 -2.63 -4.55 19.74
N GLY A 316 -2.73 -4.93 21.00
CA GLY A 316 -1.92 -5.97 21.63
C GLY A 316 -0.81 -5.46 22.57
N ILE A 317 -0.39 -4.20 22.46
CA ILE A 317 0.53 -3.59 23.45
C ILE A 317 -0.27 -3.09 24.66
N ILE A 318 -1.28 -2.25 24.43
CA ILE A 318 -2.13 -1.72 25.48
C ILE A 318 -3.30 -2.68 25.68
N LYS A 319 -3.36 -3.38 26.82
CA LYS A 319 -4.40 -4.37 27.11
C LYS A 319 -5.15 -4.03 28.40
N TYR A 320 -6.47 -3.95 28.30
CA TYR A 320 -7.37 -3.89 29.44
C TYR A 320 -8.53 -4.86 29.23
N ARG A 321 -8.48 -6.01 29.92
CA ARG A 321 -9.41 -7.13 29.72
C ARG A 321 -9.46 -7.54 28.24
N ASN A 322 -10.64 -7.56 27.62
CA ASN A 322 -10.85 -7.93 26.22
C ASN A 322 -10.66 -6.75 25.25
N PHE A 323 -10.30 -5.57 25.76
CA PHE A 323 -10.10 -4.37 24.98
C PHE A 323 -8.61 -4.10 24.79
N SER A 324 -8.20 -3.91 23.54
CA SER A 324 -6.82 -3.57 23.18
C SER A 324 -6.83 -2.57 22.03
N PRO A 325 -6.79 -1.25 22.32
CA PRO A 325 -6.77 -0.23 21.30
C PRO A 325 -5.37 -0.10 20.67
N GLY A 326 -5.33 0.38 19.44
CA GLY A 326 -4.15 1.03 18.90
C GLY A 326 -4.21 2.54 19.12
N ILE A 327 -3.05 3.18 19.12
CA ILE A 327 -2.84 4.61 19.21
C ILE A 327 -1.86 4.99 18.10
N TRP A 328 -2.07 6.12 17.46
CA TRP A 328 -1.12 6.67 16.51
C TRP A 328 -0.99 8.18 16.70
N SER A 329 0.13 8.73 16.25
CA SER A 329 0.35 10.17 16.20
C SER A 329 1.29 10.55 15.06
N VAL A 330 1.03 11.72 14.50
CA VAL A 330 1.85 12.38 13.48
C VAL A 330 2.20 13.78 13.99
N ILE A 331 3.49 14.10 13.98
CA ILE A 331 4.02 15.40 14.37
C ILE A 331 4.69 16.01 13.14
N GLY A 332 4.19 17.17 12.71
CA GLY A 332 4.76 17.95 11.62
C GLY A 332 5.84 18.93 12.10
N ARG A 333 6.75 19.34 11.23
CA ARG A 333 7.76 20.39 11.51
C ARG A 333 7.15 21.78 11.69
N ASN A 334 5.91 21.96 11.23
CA ASN A 334 5.10 23.16 11.46
C ASN A 334 4.49 23.23 12.86
N GLY A 335 4.70 22.21 13.72
CA GLY A 335 4.08 22.14 15.04
C GLY A 335 2.64 21.61 15.02
N GLU A 336 2.12 21.20 13.84
CA GLU A 336 0.85 20.46 13.78
C GLU A 336 1.04 19.08 14.43
N PHE A 337 0.10 18.73 15.30
CA PHE A 337 0.09 17.46 16.01
C PHE A 337 -1.24 16.76 15.76
N THR A 338 -1.20 15.59 15.14
CA THR A 338 -2.39 14.74 14.98
C THR A 338 -2.20 13.49 15.82
N PHE A 339 -3.26 13.02 16.46
CA PHE A 339 -3.26 11.76 17.18
C PHE A 339 -4.59 11.06 17.00
N GLY A 340 -4.63 9.75 17.21
CA GLY A 340 -5.87 9.01 17.16
C GLY A 340 -5.79 7.65 17.81
N PHE A 341 -6.93 6.98 17.84
CA PHE A 341 -7.07 5.63 18.35
C PHE A 341 -7.73 4.74 17.30
N SER A 342 -7.32 3.48 17.31
CA SER A 342 -7.89 2.44 16.46
C SER A 342 -8.38 1.29 17.33
N THR A 343 -9.38 0.57 16.83
CA THR A 343 -9.86 -0.66 17.48
C THR A 343 -10.26 -1.66 16.41
N ARG A 344 -10.30 -2.95 16.76
CA ARG A 344 -10.88 -3.99 15.89
C ARG A 344 -12.40 -3.94 15.78
N TYR A 345 -13.08 -3.10 16.56
CA TYR A 345 -14.54 -3.11 16.71
C TYR A 345 -15.23 -2.00 15.92
N VAL A 346 -14.59 -0.84 15.86
CA VAL A 346 -15.11 0.36 15.20
C VAL A 346 -13.99 1.01 14.41
N PHE A 347 -14.38 1.72 13.36
CA PHE A 347 -13.44 2.51 12.57
C PHE A 347 -12.72 3.54 13.44
N SER A 348 -11.43 3.69 13.17
CA SER A 348 -10.51 4.51 13.94
C SER A 348 -10.80 6.00 13.77
N LEU A 349 -10.57 6.77 14.83
CA LEU A 349 -10.78 8.22 14.86
C LEU A 349 -9.53 8.94 15.33
N GLY A 350 -9.32 10.14 14.81
CA GLY A 350 -8.24 11.02 15.22
C GLY A 350 -8.72 12.44 15.54
N TYR A 351 -7.78 13.23 16.05
CA TYR A 351 -7.94 14.64 16.30
C TYR A 351 -6.63 15.37 15.97
N GLU A 352 -6.76 16.48 15.26
CA GLU A 352 -5.66 17.37 14.90
C GLU A 352 -5.67 18.60 15.81
N LEU A 353 -4.56 18.81 16.50
CA LEU A 353 -4.25 20.03 17.22
C LEU A 353 -3.45 20.95 16.29
N LYS A 354 -4.06 22.07 15.93
CA LYS A 354 -3.42 23.15 15.18
C LYS A 354 -2.88 24.18 16.17
N ASN A 355 -1.58 24.49 16.04
CA ASN A 355 -0.87 25.52 16.81
C ASN A 355 -0.94 25.35 18.34
N LEU A 356 0.01 24.59 18.92
CA LEU A 356 0.39 24.73 20.34
C LEU A 356 1.22 26.00 20.57
#